data_AF-A0A2J4P8U9-F1
#
_entry.id   AF-A0A2J4P8U9-F1
#
_cell.length_a   1.000
_cell.length_b   1.000
_cell.length_c   1.000
_cell.angle_alpha   90.00
_cell.angle_beta   90.00
_cell.angle_gamma   90.00
#
_symmetry.space_group_name_H-M   'P 1'
#
loop_
_entity.id
_entity.type
_entity.pdbx_description
1 polymer ?
#
loop_
_entity_poly.entity_id
_entity_poly.type
_entity_poly.pdbx_seq_one_letter_code
_entity_poly.pdbx_strand_id
1 'polypeptide(L)'
;TQDELIVITDIFAGSVNNEFVRFLSRPNFHLLSGLNLPLIIDLLISAGEENTEKLISEALTSAKESIQYCNQTIASAMTIDKDF
;
A
#
# COMPACT_ATOMS: atom_id res chain seq x y z
N THR A 1 23.49 10.38 -9.20
CA THR A 1 22.03 10.34 -8.96
C THR A 1 21.80 9.95 -7.52
N GLN A 2 20.71 10.40 -6.92
CA GLN A 2 20.39 10.10 -5.52
C GLN A 2 19.33 8.99 -5.53
N ASP A 3 19.61 7.87 -4.87
CA ASP A 3 18.73 6.70 -4.87
C ASP A 3 17.36 7.05 -4.31
N GLU A 4 16.34 6.38 -4.85
CA GLU A 4 14.96 6.50 -4.40
C GLU A 4 14.73 5.62 -3.16
N LEU A 5 14.03 6.18 -2.16
CA LEU A 5 13.81 5.53 -0.88
C LEU A 5 12.33 5.54 -0.52
N ILE A 6 11.73 4.34 -0.54
CA ILE A 6 10.37 4.10 -0.07
C ILE A 6 10.44 3.48 1.32
N VAL A 7 9.95 4.20 2.33
CA VAL A 7 9.82 3.73 3.70
C VAL A 7 8.37 3.40 3.98
N ILE A 8 8.11 2.21 4.54
CA ILE A 8 6.78 1.75 4.89
C ILE A 8 6.79 1.42 6.38
N THR A 9 5.93 2.09 7.14
CA THR A 9 5.78 1.89 8.58
C THR A 9 4.49 1.13 8.90
N ASP A 10 4.43 0.55 10.09
CA ASP A 10 3.28 -0.21 10.58
C ASP A 10 2.03 0.66 10.71
N ILE A 11 2.11 1.81 11.39
CA ILE A 11 0.96 2.65 11.72
C ILE A 11 1.25 4.13 11.60
N PHE A 12 0.28 4.87 11.05
CA PHE A 12 0.31 6.33 11.01
C PHE A 12 0.32 6.91 12.42
N ALA A 13 1.01 8.03 12.62
CA ALA A 13 1.18 8.70 13.91
C ALA A 13 1.87 7.86 15.02
N GLY A 14 2.35 6.65 14.70
CA GLY A 14 3.22 5.86 15.57
C GLY A 14 4.60 6.52 15.75
N SER A 15 5.33 6.13 16.80
CA SER A 15 6.66 6.69 17.10
C SER A 15 7.62 6.54 15.92
N VAL A 16 7.66 5.36 15.30
CA VAL A 16 8.50 5.08 14.13
C VAL A 16 8.11 5.98 12.95
N ASN A 17 6.83 6.07 12.60
CA ASN A 17 6.36 6.95 11.53
C ASN A 17 6.75 8.41 11.78
N ASN A 18 6.57 8.91 13.00
CA ASN A 18 6.91 10.29 13.36
C ASN A 18 8.42 10.57 13.28
N GLU A 19 9.27 9.58 13.60
CA GLU A 19 10.72 9.70 13.38
C GLU A 19 11.07 9.86 11.90
N PHE A 20 10.31 9.26 10.99
CA PHE A 20 10.55 9.38 9.55
C PHE A 20 9.97 10.64 8.90
N VAL A 21 8.99 11.31 9.52
CA VAL A 21 8.39 12.56 8.99
C VAL A 21 9.44 13.66 8.73
N ARG A 22 10.53 13.69 9.49
CA ARG A 22 11.63 14.66 9.29
C ARG A 22 12.32 14.55 7.93
N PHE A 23 12.19 13.41 7.25
CA PHE A 23 12.81 13.17 5.96
C PHE A 23 11.91 13.52 4.77
N LEU A 24 10.68 14.03 4.99
CA LEU A 24 9.76 14.39 3.90
C LEU A 24 10.31 15.50 2.96
N SER A 25 11.26 16.31 3.42
CA SER A 25 11.94 17.31 2.58
C SER A 25 13.12 16.75 1.78
N ARG A 26 13.50 15.48 2.00
CA ARG A 26 14.56 14.81 1.24
C ARG A 26 14.02 14.49 -0.16
N PRO A 27 14.74 14.82 -1.25
CA PRO A 27 14.33 14.42 -2.58
C PRO A 27 14.29 12.88 -2.70
N ASN A 28 13.36 12.37 -3.51
CA ASN A 28 13.18 10.94 -3.78
C ASN A 28 12.92 10.10 -2.51
N PHE A 29 12.26 10.70 -1.50
CA PHE A 29 11.87 10.03 -0.27
C PHE A 29 10.35 9.93 -0.18
N HIS A 30 9.85 8.72 0.05
CA HIS A 30 8.43 8.43 0.14
C HIS A 30 8.15 7.72 1.46
N LEU A 31 7.23 8.24 2.26
CA LEU A 31 6.82 7.64 3.54
C LEU A 31 5.37 7.16 3.44
N LEU A 32 5.20 5.86 3.60
CA LEU A 32 3.91 5.20 3.70
C LEU A 32 3.73 4.66 5.12
N SER A 33 2.47 4.52 5.53
CA SER A 33 2.08 3.88 6.79
C SER A 33 0.97 2.86 6.53
N GLY A 34 0.87 1.84 7.38
CA GLY A 34 -0.11 0.76 7.20
C GLY A 34 0.48 -0.45 6.49
N LEU A 35 1.71 -0.85 6.86
CA LEU A 35 2.38 -2.02 6.34
C LEU A 35 1.43 -3.23 6.29
N ASN A 36 1.31 -3.82 5.11
CA ASN A 36 0.57 -5.06 4.90
C ASN A 36 1.17 -5.85 3.74
N LEU A 37 0.90 -7.15 3.69
CA LEU A 37 1.50 -8.05 2.70
C LEU A 37 1.08 -7.72 1.25
N PRO A 38 -0.20 -7.44 0.94
CA PRO A 38 -0.61 -7.05 -0.42
C PRO A 38 0.16 -5.84 -0.97
N LEU A 39 0.34 -4.80 -0.16
CA LEU A 39 1.12 -3.62 -0.53
C LEU A 39 2.56 -3.97 -0.92
N ILE A 40 3.23 -4.83 -0.14
CA ILE A 40 4.61 -5.24 -0.42
C ILE A 40 4.70 -6.06 -1.71
N ILE A 41 3.75 -6.96 -1.93
CA ILE A 41 3.71 -7.79 -3.15
C ILE A 41 3.53 -6.92 -4.39
N ASP A 42 2.56 -6.00 -4.38
CA ASP A 42 2.29 -5.13 -5.53
C ASP A 42 3.47 -4.22 -5.86
N LEU A 43 4.14 -3.63 -4.85
CA LEU A 43 5.34 -2.82 -5.05
C LEU A 43 6.49 -3.62 -5.67
N LEU A 44 6.66 -4.90 -5.28
CA LEU A 44 7.71 -5.77 -5.83
C LEU A 44 7.42 -6.21 -7.27
N ILE A 45 6.16 -6.53 -7.57
CA ILE A 45 5.73 -6.92 -8.93
C ILE A 45 5.89 -5.74 -9.89
N SER A 46 5.54 -4.53 -9.44
CA SER A 46 5.55 -3.32 -10.25
C SER A 46 6.86 -2.53 -10.14
N ALA A 47 7.93 -3.11 -9.60
CA ALA A 47 9.23 -2.45 -9.38
C ALA A 47 9.93 -1.92 -10.65
N GLY A 48 9.40 -2.23 -11.84
CA GLY A 48 9.86 -1.68 -13.12
C GLY A 48 9.14 -0.40 -13.57
N GLU A 49 8.15 0.10 -12.84
CA GLU A 49 7.50 1.38 -13.11
C GLU A 49 8.47 2.54 -12.81
N GLU A 50 8.69 3.42 -13.79
CA GLU A 50 9.63 4.55 -13.65
C GLU A 50 9.05 5.71 -12.84
N ASN A 51 7.72 5.81 -12.76
CA ASN A 51 7.03 6.81 -11.96
C ASN A 51 6.66 6.27 -10.58
N THR A 52 7.48 6.59 -9.58
CA THR A 52 7.32 6.07 -8.22
C THR A 52 6.08 6.56 -7.49
N GLU A 53 5.62 7.79 -7.77
CA GLU A 53 4.34 8.25 -7.22
C GLU A 53 3.17 7.43 -7.76
N LYS A 54 3.19 7.11 -9.06
CA LYS A 54 2.20 6.24 -9.69
C LYS A 54 2.26 4.83 -9.09
N LEU A 55 3.45 4.22 -9.04
CA LEU A 55 3.71 2.92 -8.42
C LEU A 55 3.10 2.82 -7.01
N ILE A 56 3.39 3.82 -6.16
CA ILE A 56 2.88 3.87 -4.79
C ILE A 56 1.35 4.01 -4.77
N SER A 57 0.79 4.89 -5.60
CA SER A 57 -0.65 5.16 -5.61
C SER A 57 -1.48 3.95 -6.07
N GLU A 58 -1.00 3.22 -7.07
CA GLU A 58 -1.64 2.02 -7.58
C GLU A 58 -1.53 0.88 -6.57
N ALA A 59 -0.35 0.63 -6.01
CA ALA A 59 -0.15 -0.40 -4.99
C ALA A 59 -0.99 -0.15 -3.73
N LEU A 60 -1.13 1.11 -3.29
CA LEU A 60 -2.01 1.46 -2.17
C LEU A 60 -3.49 1.23 -2.49
N THR A 61 -3.91 1.45 -3.74
CA THR A 61 -5.29 1.22 -4.17
C THR A 61 -5.60 -0.27 -4.14
N SER A 62 -4.80 -1.08 -4.82
CA SER A 62 -4.94 -2.55 -4.82
C SER A 62 -4.87 -3.13 -3.40
N ALA A 63 -3.92 -2.67 -2.58
CA ALA A 63 -3.77 -3.16 -1.21
C ALA A 63 -5.01 -2.88 -0.37
N LYS A 64 -5.65 -1.71 -0.51
CA LYS A 64 -6.90 -1.40 0.19
C LYS A 64 -8.06 -2.27 -0.27
N GLU A 65 -8.17 -2.52 -1.58
CA GLU A 65 -9.21 -3.41 -2.14
C GLU A 65 -9.02 -4.88 -1.73
N SER A 66 -7.77 -5.29 -1.50
CA SER A 66 -7.45 -6.64 -1.03
C SER A 66 -7.79 -6.88 0.45
N ILE A 67 -7.96 -5.80 1.23
CA ILE A 67 -8.40 -5.90 2.63
C ILE A 67 -9.91 -6.08 2.65
N GLN A 68 -10.35 -7.27 3.05
CA GLN A 68 -11.75 -7.67 2.95
C GLN A 68 -12.29 -8.20 4.27
N TYR A 69 -13.57 -7.90 4.55
CA TYR A 69 -14.31 -8.62 5.58
C TYR A 69 -14.92 -9.89 4.97
N CYS A 70 -14.15 -10.98 5.01
CA CYS A 70 -14.47 -12.20 4.28
C CYS A 70 -15.87 -12.78 4.58
N ASN A 71 -16.37 -12.69 5.81
CA ASN A 71 -17.71 -13.16 6.15
C ASN A 71 -18.80 -12.46 5.31
N GLN A 72 -18.64 -11.18 5.01
CA GLN A 72 -19.55 -10.43 4.15
C GLN A 72 -19.26 -10.69 2.68
N THR A 73 -18.01 -10.56 2.25
CA THR A 73 -17.64 -10.68 0.83
C THR A 73 -18.02 -12.06 0.27
N ILE A 74 -17.75 -13.14 1.00
CA ILE A 74 -18.07 -14.50 0.59
C ILE A 74 -19.59 -14.74 0.61
N ALA A 75 -20.29 -14.25 1.63
CA ALA A 75 -21.75 -14.39 1.70
C ALA A 75 -22.44 -13.67 0.54
N SER A 76 -22.04 -12.43 0.22
CA SER A 76 -22.58 -11.67 -0.91
C SER A 76 -22.32 -12.37 -2.25
N ALA A 77 -21.12 -12.93 -2.47
CA ALA A 77 -20.81 -13.68 -3.68
C ALA A 77 -21.70 -14.93 -3.84
N MET A 78 -21.97 -15.65 -2.75
CA MET A 78 -22.83 -16.84 -2.77
C MET A 78 -24.32 -16.53 -2.98
N THR A 79 -24.80 -15.34 -2.56
CA THR A 79 -26.18 -14.91 -2.86
C THR A 79 -26.33 -14.58 -4.34
N ILE A 80 -25.37 -13.84 -4.90
CA ILE A 80 -25.38 -13.47 -6.32
C ILE A 80 -25.40 -14.72 -7.21
N ASP A 81 -24.58 -15.73 -6.92
CA ASP A 81 -24.52 -16.99 -7.68
C ASP A 81 -25.83 -17.82 -7.65
N LYS A 82 -26.67 -17.65 -6.62
CA LYS A 82 -27.96 -18.36 -6.49
C LYS A 82 -29.13 -17.66 -7.19
N ASP A 83 -28.97 -16.39 -7.52
CA ASP A 83 -29.99 -15.58 -8.20
C ASP A 83 -29.83 -15.61 -9.74
N PHE A 84 -28.82 -16.34 -10.26
CA PHE A 84 -28.61 -16.66 -11.67
C PHE A 84 -28.91 -18.13 -11.97
#